data_AF-A0A7G9WJW2-F1
#
_entry.id   AF-A0A7G9WJW2-F1
#
_cell.length_a   1.000
_cell.length_b   1.000
_cell.length_c   1.000
_cell.angle_alpha   90.00
_cell.angle_beta   90.00
_cell.angle_gamma   90.00
#
_symmetry.space_group_name_H-M   'P 1'
#
loop_
_entity.id
_entity.type
_entity.pdbx_description
1 polymer ?
#
loop_
_entity_poly.entity_id
_entity_poly.type
_entity_poly.pdbx_seq_one_letter_code
_entity_poly.pdbx_strand_id
1 'polypeptide(L)'
;MKANINPVGKHTRKAIAEEAGKYIATQVDKIQQDVARRTMKMMCVALYDAFDFDSDKCRTVLKELFKMAEERQEHEETFWWTLDKICMGELNLSDLLEKENYEVMDK
;
A
#
# COMPACT_ATOMS: atom_id res chain seq x y z
N MET A 1 1.34 22.88 47.80
CA MET A 1 1.32 23.53 46.47
C MET A 1 0.56 22.61 45.51
N LYS A 2 -0.61 23.04 44.99
CA LYS A 2 -1.28 22.30 43.92
C LYS A 2 -0.77 22.86 42.59
N ALA A 3 -0.21 22.01 41.74
CA ALA A 3 0.27 22.40 40.42
C ALA A 3 -0.92 22.93 39.60
N ASN A 4 -0.82 24.17 39.14
CA ASN A 4 -1.81 24.80 38.29
C ASN A 4 -1.62 24.25 36.86
N ILE A 5 -2.36 23.20 36.52
CA ILE A 5 -2.37 22.66 35.16
C ILE A 5 -3.23 23.61 34.33
N ASN A 6 -2.57 24.53 33.62
CA ASN A 6 -3.25 25.48 32.74
C ASN A 6 -4.02 24.67 31.67
N PRO A 7 -5.36 24.76 31.57
CA PRO A 7 -6.09 23.97 30.61
C PRO A 7 -5.76 24.48 29.21
N VAL A 8 -5.03 23.66 28.44
CA VAL A 8 -4.70 23.94 27.05
C VAL A 8 -5.99 24.29 26.30
N GLY A 9 -6.08 25.53 25.82
CA GLY A 9 -7.27 26.07 25.19
C GLY A 9 -7.76 25.19 24.05
N LYS A 10 -9.08 25.16 23.80
CA LYS A 10 -9.70 24.30 22.77
C LYS A 10 -9.05 24.45 21.38
N HIS A 11 -8.59 25.66 21.04
CA HIS A 11 -7.85 25.94 19.80
C HIS A 11 -6.45 25.32 19.77
N THR A 12 -5.73 25.34 20.90
CA THR A 12 -4.39 24.74 21.03
C THR A 12 -4.46 23.21 20.99
N ARG A 13 -5.51 22.61 21.57
CA ARG A 13 -5.76 21.16 21.44
C ARG A 13 -6.04 20.72 20.00
N LYS A 14 -6.79 21.52 19.24
CA LYS A 14 -7.05 21.25 17.82
C LYS A 14 -5.77 21.30 16.97
N ALA A 15 -4.94 22.32 17.17
CA ALA A 15 -3.67 22.44 16.47
C ALA A 15 -2.71 21.27 16.75
N ILE A 16 -2.61 20.84 18.02
CA ILE A 16 -1.80 19.66 18.40
C ILE A 16 -2.34 18.38 17.75
N ALA A 17 -3.66 18.20 17.70
CA ALA A 17 -4.26 17.03 17.06
C ALA A 17 -4.03 17.02 15.53
N GLU A 18 -4.10 18.17 14.88
CA GLU A 18 -3.79 18.31 13.44
C GLU A 18 -2.32 18.02 13.14
N GLU A 19 -1.40 18.51 13.97
CA GLU A 19 0.04 18.25 13.81
C GLU A 19 0.39 16.77 14.07
N ALA A 20 -0.18 16.18 15.12
CA ALA A 20 -0.04 14.75 15.38
C ALA A 20 -0.61 13.90 14.23
N GLY A 21 -1.76 14.30 13.66
CA GLY A 21 -2.35 13.64 12.50
C GLY A 21 -1.43 13.66 11.27
N LYS A 22 -0.82 14.81 10.96
CA LYS A 22 0.15 14.95 9.86
C LYS A 22 1.41 14.10 10.10
N TYR A 23 1.91 14.09 11.33
CA TYR A 23 3.05 13.28 11.71
C TYR A 23 2.74 11.79 11.54
N ILE A 24 1.59 11.32 12.05
CA ILE A 24 1.14 9.93 11.92
C ILE A 24 1.02 9.55 10.46
N ALA A 25 0.35 10.37 9.63
CA ALA A 25 0.23 10.10 8.19
C ALA A 25 1.61 9.93 7.54
N THR A 26 2.56 10.83 7.84
CA THR A 26 3.93 10.74 7.31
C THR A 26 4.65 9.47 7.76
N GLN A 27 4.47 9.03 9.02
CA GLN A 27 5.07 7.79 9.50
C GLN A 27 4.44 6.56 8.83
N VAL A 28 3.13 6.58 8.64
CA VAL A 28 2.39 5.51 7.94
C VAL A 28 2.90 5.40 6.50
N ASP A 29 3.03 6.51 5.77
CA ASP A 29 3.55 6.52 4.39
C ASP A 29 4.96 5.92 4.32
N LYS A 30 5.84 6.28 5.26
CA LYS A 30 7.20 5.72 5.33
C LYS A 30 7.20 4.22 5.56
N ILE A 31 6.38 3.75 6.50
CA ILE A 31 6.24 2.32 6.80
C ILE A 31 5.73 1.57 5.57
N GLN A 32 4.71 2.11 4.89
CA GLN A 32 4.17 1.52 3.66
C GLN A 32 5.22 1.46 2.55
N GLN A 33 6.00 2.53 2.34
CA GLN A 33 7.09 2.54 1.35
C GLN A 33 8.17 1.49 1.67
N ASP A 34 8.53 1.34 2.94
CA ASP A 34 9.52 0.35 3.35
C ASP A 34 9.02 -1.09 3.23
N VAL A 35 7.75 -1.34 3.57
CA VAL A 35 7.11 -2.64 3.35
C VAL A 35 7.07 -2.96 1.86
N ALA A 36 6.60 -2.05 1.01
CA ALA A 36 6.56 -2.24 -0.44
C ALA A 36 7.96 -2.56 -1.01
N ARG A 37 8.98 -1.81 -0.58
CA ARG A 37 10.38 -2.05 -1.01
C ARG A 37 10.89 -3.42 -0.60
N ARG A 38 10.59 -3.87 0.62
CA ARG A 38 11.00 -5.19 1.12
C ARG A 38 10.27 -6.30 0.36
N THR A 39 8.98 -6.15 0.12
CA THR A 39 8.18 -7.11 -0.66
C THR A 39 8.69 -7.24 -2.09
N MET A 40 8.99 -6.13 -2.79
CA MET A 40 9.58 -6.17 -4.13
C MET A 40 10.92 -6.93 -4.16
N LYS A 41 11.78 -6.74 -3.14
CA LYS A 41 13.03 -7.50 -3.04
C LYS A 41 12.80 -8.99 -2.84
N MET A 42 11.88 -9.38 -1.95
CA MET A 42 11.54 -10.78 -1.73
C MET A 42 10.99 -11.43 -2.99
N MET A 43 10.13 -10.72 -3.73
CA MET A 43 9.60 -11.20 -5.02
C MET A 43 10.72 -11.42 -6.05
N CYS A 44 11.68 -10.49 -6.19
CA CYS A 44 12.81 -10.69 -7.10
C CYS A 44 13.65 -11.93 -6.73
N VAL A 45 13.90 -12.16 -5.43
CA VAL A 45 14.63 -13.36 -4.98
C VAL A 45 13.82 -14.62 -5.27
N ALA A 46 12.52 -14.63 -4.97
CA ALA A 46 11.66 -15.77 -5.27
C ALA A 46 11.60 -16.08 -6.77
N LEU A 47 11.53 -15.05 -7.63
CA LEU A 47 11.56 -15.22 -9.08
C LEU A 47 12.90 -15.75 -9.58
N TYR A 48 14.01 -15.30 -8.99
CA TYR A 48 15.34 -15.83 -9.29
C TYR A 48 15.43 -17.31 -8.91
N ASP A 49 15.07 -17.67 -7.68
CA ASP A 49 15.21 -19.04 -7.16
C ASP A 49 14.27 -20.03 -7.87
N ALA A 50 13.03 -19.62 -8.18
CA ALA A 50 12.03 -20.51 -8.77
C ALA A 50 12.08 -20.59 -10.30
N PHE A 51 12.50 -19.51 -10.98
CA PHE A 51 12.37 -19.37 -12.44
C PHE A 51 13.64 -18.87 -13.14
N ASP A 52 14.77 -18.75 -12.43
CA ASP A 52 16.05 -18.25 -12.95
C ASP A 52 15.91 -16.87 -13.62
N PHE A 53 15.19 -15.98 -12.92
CA PHE A 53 15.07 -14.58 -13.33
C PHE A 53 16.37 -13.84 -13.06
N ASP A 54 17.16 -13.65 -14.12
CA ASP A 54 18.31 -12.75 -14.12
C ASP A 54 17.92 -11.28 -13.87
N SER A 55 18.93 -10.40 -13.81
CA SER A 55 18.75 -8.99 -13.55
C SER A 55 17.86 -8.28 -14.57
N ASP A 56 17.86 -8.71 -15.83
CA ASP A 56 17.11 -8.05 -16.91
C ASP A 56 15.64 -8.45 -16.87
N LYS A 57 15.36 -9.74 -16.60
CA LYS A 57 13.99 -10.22 -16.35
C LYS A 57 13.40 -9.57 -15.10
N CYS A 58 14.15 -9.53 -13.99
CA CYS A 58 13.71 -8.83 -12.77
C CYS A 58 13.45 -7.34 -13.02
N ARG A 59 14.32 -6.65 -13.78
CA ARG A 59 14.13 -5.25 -14.14
C ARG A 59 12.85 -5.05 -14.96
N THR A 60 12.54 -5.98 -15.85
CA THR A 60 11.34 -5.92 -16.69
C THR A 60 10.08 -6.01 -15.83
N VAL A 61 10.03 -6.99 -14.91
CA VAL A 61 8.90 -7.13 -13.97
C VAL A 61 8.73 -5.88 -13.10
N LEU A 62 9.82 -5.34 -12.55
CA LEU A 62 9.76 -4.13 -11.73
C LEU A 62 9.25 -2.90 -12.52
N LYS A 63 9.60 -2.78 -13.80
CA LYS A 63 9.09 -1.71 -14.66
C LYS A 63 7.58 -1.85 -14.89
N GLU A 64 7.09 -3.05 -15.18
CA GLU A 64 5.66 -3.29 -15.33
C GLU A 64 4.90 -3.05 -14.02
N LEU A 65 5.47 -3.43 -12.87
CA LEU A 65 4.90 -3.10 -11.55
C LEU A 65 4.77 -1.59 -11.33
N PHE A 66 5.80 -0.81 -11.67
CA PHE A 66 5.72 0.65 -11.53
C PHE A 66 4.71 1.27 -12.49
N LYS A 67 4.62 0.77 -13.72
CA LYS A 67 3.61 1.19 -14.68
C LYS A 67 2.18 0.90 -14.17
N MET A 68 1.93 -0.30 -13.65
CA MET A 68 0.63 -0.63 -13.03
C MET A 68 0.32 0.26 -11.82
N ALA A 69 1.32 0.62 -11.03
CA ALA A 69 1.15 1.54 -9.90
C ALA A 69 0.79 2.97 -10.34
N GLU A 70 1.26 3.41 -11.51
CA GLU A 70 0.86 4.67 -12.13
C GLU A 70 -0.57 4.59 -12.67
N GLU A 71 -0.91 3.52 -13.40
CA GLU A 71 -2.27 3.28 -13.93
C GLU A 71 -3.34 3.24 -12.83
N ARG A 72 -3.01 2.68 -11.65
CA ARG A 72 -3.89 2.73 -10.48
C ARG A 72 -4.31 4.14 -10.12
N GLN A 73 -3.43 5.14 -10.20
CA GLN A 73 -3.76 6.52 -9.79
C GLN A 73 -4.82 7.15 -10.68
N GLU A 74 -4.91 6.69 -11.93
CA GLU A 74 -5.88 7.20 -12.92
C GLU A 74 -7.20 6.43 -12.88
N HIS A 75 -7.18 5.16 -12.46
CA HIS A 75 -8.30 4.22 -12.58
C HIS A 75 -8.50 3.33 -11.34
N GLU A 76 -8.38 3.89 -10.13
CA GLU A 76 -8.32 3.11 -8.88
C GLU A 76 -9.49 2.12 -8.71
N GLU A 77 -10.72 2.51 -9.04
CA GLU A 77 -11.92 1.67 -8.87
C GLU A 77 -11.92 0.42 -9.77
N THR A 78 -11.49 0.52 -11.03
CA THR A 78 -11.48 -0.60 -11.98
C THR A 78 -10.16 -1.38 -11.95
N PHE A 79 -9.10 -0.76 -11.47
CA PHE A 79 -7.76 -1.36 -11.38
C PHE A 79 -7.77 -2.60 -10.49
N TRP A 80 -8.26 -2.47 -9.25
CA TRP A 80 -8.26 -3.57 -8.28
C TRP A 80 -9.20 -4.70 -8.69
N TRP A 81 -10.36 -4.38 -9.27
CA TRP A 81 -11.27 -5.38 -9.83
C TRP A 81 -10.61 -6.20 -10.94
N THR A 82 -9.83 -5.54 -11.80
CA THR A 82 -9.11 -6.20 -12.89
C THR A 82 -8.04 -7.14 -12.34
N LEU A 83 -7.30 -6.71 -11.31
CA LEU A 83 -6.31 -7.58 -10.67
C LEU A 83 -6.94 -8.80 -10.02
N ASP A 84 -8.04 -8.67 -9.27
CA ASP A 84 -8.73 -9.82 -8.67
C ASP A 84 -9.28 -10.76 -9.74
N LYS A 85 -9.79 -10.24 -10.85
CA LYS A 85 -10.24 -11.09 -11.96
C LYS A 85 -9.10 -11.95 -12.51
N ILE A 86 -7.91 -11.39 -12.65
CA ILE A 86 -6.73 -12.14 -13.11
C ILE A 86 -6.26 -13.11 -12.03
N CYS A 87 -6.00 -12.64 -10.80
CA CYS A 87 -5.46 -13.45 -9.71
C CYS A 87 -6.40 -14.58 -9.30
N MET A 88 -7.69 -14.30 -9.15
CA MET A 88 -8.67 -15.27 -8.67
C MET A 88 -9.30 -16.07 -9.81
N GLY A 89 -9.54 -15.43 -10.97
CA GLY A 89 -10.23 -16.06 -12.09
C GLY A 89 -9.29 -16.84 -13.01
N GLU A 90 -8.21 -16.21 -13.44
CA GLU A 90 -7.30 -16.79 -14.44
C GLU A 90 -6.19 -17.63 -13.79
N LEU A 91 -5.61 -17.11 -12.70
CA LEU A 91 -4.50 -17.77 -12.00
C LEU A 91 -4.96 -18.69 -10.86
N ASN A 92 -6.23 -18.60 -10.47
CA ASN A 92 -6.85 -19.42 -9.43
C ASN A 92 -6.09 -19.38 -8.08
N LEU A 93 -5.62 -18.21 -7.66
CA LEU A 93 -4.82 -18.01 -6.44
C LEU A 93 -5.65 -17.68 -5.18
N SER A 94 -6.93 -18.03 -5.19
CA SER A 94 -7.88 -17.68 -4.12
C SER A 94 -7.62 -18.39 -2.78
N ASP A 95 -6.72 -19.36 -2.75
CA ASP A 95 -6.22 -20.04 -1.55
C ASP A 95 -5.06 -19.29 -0.88
N LEU A 96 -4.37 -18.42 -1.63
CA LEU A 96 -3.20 -17.67 -1.17
C LEU A 96 -3.46 -16.17 -1.03
N LEU A 97 -4.46 -15.64 -1.75
CA LEU A 97 -4.79 -14.23 -1.81
C LEU A 97 -6.26 -14.03 -1.45
N GLU A 98 -6.54 -12.97 -0.70
CA GLU A 98 -7.90 -12.51 -0.43
C GLU A 98 -8.32 -11.49 -1.48
N LYS A 99 -9.61 -11.46 -1.82
CA LYS A 99 -10.17 -10.41 -2.66
C LYS A 99 -10.12 -9.08 -1.93
N GLU A 100 -9.90 -8.00 -2.66
CA GLU A 100 -10.05 -6.67 -2.10
C GLU A 100 -11.51 -6.42 -1.69
N ASN A 101 -11.72 -5.75 -0.56
CA ASN A 101 -13.08 -5.42 -0.10
C ASN A 101 -13.60 -4.21 -0.88
N TYR A 102 -14.28 -4.47 -1.99
CA TYR A 102 -15.00 -3.46 -2.77
C TYR A 102 -16.29 -3.03 -2.05
N GLU A 103 -16.20 -2.44 -0.86
CA GLU A 103 -17.37 -1.79 -0.29
C GLU A 103 -17.77 -0.62 -1.19
N VAL A 104 -18.99 -0.73 -1.75
CA VAL A 104 -19.70 0.18 -2.68
C VAL A 104 -19.42 -0.08 -4.16
N MET A 105 -20.26 -0.91 -4.80
CA MET A 105 -20.95 -0.59 -6.07
C MET A 105 -22.05 -1.64 -6.42
N ASP A 106 -22.82 -2.09 -5.43
CA ASP A 106 -24.18 -2.64 -5.67
C ASP A 106 -25.20 -1.67 -5.05
N LYS A 107 -25.42 -0.54 -5.73
CA LYS A 107 -26.63 0.28 -5.66
C LYS A 107 -26.97 0.82 -7.05
#